data_AF-A0A5M4AAD6-F1
#
_entry.id   AF-A0A5M4AAD6-F1
#
_cell.length_a   1.000
_cell.length_b   1.000
_cell.length_c   1.000
_cell.angle_alpha   90.00
_cell.angle_beta   90.00
_cell.angle_gamma   90.00
#
_symmetry.space_group_name_H-M   'P 1'
#
loop_
_entity.id
_entity.type
_entity.pdbx_description
1 polymer ?
#
loop_
_entity_poly.entity_id
_entity_poly.type
_entity_poly.pdbx_seq_one_letter_code
_entity_poly.pdbx_strand_id
1 'polypeptide(L)' 'MKKPIRFLLFLTFGVGNLLLLFSRIFSDNLNDFLLGFLEGISIVLIINGAIYLTRCAIKRKHPLKTDK' A
#
# COMPACT_ATOMS: atom_id res chain seq x y z
N MET A 1 -18.27 4.46 -0.35
CA MET A 1 -17.19 3.92 -1.21
C MET A 1 -17.67 2.65 -1.87
N LYS A 2 -17.59 2.57 -3.19
CA LYS A 2 -17.92 1.36 -3.96
C LYS A 2 -16.95 0.23 -3.57
N LYS A 3 -17.42 -1.03 -3.54
CA LYS A 3 -16.60 -2.22 -3.23
C LYS A 3 -15.24 -2.26 -3.97
N PRO A 4 -15.13 -1.96 -5.28
CA PRO A 4 -13.84 -2.00 -5.99
C PRO A 4 -12.81 -1.00 -5.44
N ILE A 5 -13.24 0.17 -4.98
CA ILE A 5 -12.34 1.22 -4.48
C ILE A 5 -11.71 0.79 -3.14
N ARG A 6 -12.47 0.08 -2.30
CA ARG A 6 -11.96 -0.46 -1.03
C ARG A 6 -10.91 -1.53 -1.25
N PHE A 7 -11.17 -2.41 -2.22
CA PHE A 7 -10.23 -3.45 -2.61
C PHE A 7 -8.95 -2.85 -3.20
N LEU A 8 -9.08 -1.81 -4.04
CA LEU A 8 -7.94 -1.09 -4.60
C LEU A 8 -7.05 -0.48 -3.51
N LEU A 9 -7.64 0.18 -2.50
CA LEU A 9 -6.89 0.79 -1.40
C LEU A 9 -6.19 -0.24 -0.50
N PHE A 10 -6.81 -1.41 -0.32
CA PHE A 10 -6.17 -2.52 0.37
C PHE A 10 -5.01 -3.09 -0.45
N LEU A 11 -5.19 -3.25 -1.76
CA LEU A 11 -4.14 -3.69 -2.67
C LEU A 11 -2.98 -2.70 -2.71
N THR A 12 -3.22 -1.39 -2.70
CA THR A 12 -2.13 -0.39 -2.69
C THR A 12 -1.25 -0.53 -1.45
N PHE A 13 -1.81 -0.91 -0.31
CA PHE A 13 -1.02 -1.21 0.88
C PHE A 13 -0.10 -2.43 0.67
N GLY A 14 -0.65 -3.53 0.14
CA GLY A 14 0.11 -4.74 -0.15
C GLY A 14 1.20 -4.53 -1.21
N VAL A 15 0.84 -3.87 -2.32
CA VAL A 15 1.76 -3.54 -3.42
C VAL A 15 2.86 -2.61 -2.93
N GLY A 16 2.56 -1.61 -2.09
CA GLY A 16 3.57 -0.74 -1.51
C GLY A 16 4.61 -1.52 -0.70
N ASN A 17 4.19 -2.44 0.17
CA ASN A 17 5.12 -3.29 0.92
C ASN A 17 5.94 -4.22 0.01
N LEU A 18 5.32 -4.77 -1.03
CA LEU A 18 6.00 -5.63 -1.99
C LEU A 18 7.05 -4.84 -2.80
N LEU A 19 6.75 -3.61 -3.19
CA LEU A 19 7.68 -2.71 -3.88
C LEU A 19 8.89 -2.38 -3.01
N LEU A 20 8.67 -2.11 -1.72
CA LEU A 20 9.73 -1.84 -0.76
C LEU A 20 10.66 -3.06 -0.60
N LEU A 21 10.06 -4.26 -0.50
CA LEU A 21 10.82 -5.51 -0.43
C LEU A 21 11.63 -5.74 -1.71
N PHE A 22 11.02 -5.53 -2.87
CA PHE A 22 11.67 -5.69 -4.16
C PHE A 22 12.84 -4.70 -4.33
N SER A 23 12.65 -3.44 -3.96
CA SER A 23 13.69 -2.41 -3.98
C SER A 23 14.90 -2.81 -3.14
N ARG A 24 14.68 -3.45 -1.98
CA ARG A 24 15.77 -3.95 -1.13
C ARG A 24 16.47 -5.18 -1.70
N ILE A 25 15.73 -6.14 -2.24
CA ILE A 25 16.30 -7.37 -2.82
C ILE A 25 17.10 -7.07 -4.09
N PHE A 26 16.62 -6.14 -4.90
CA PHE A 26 17.27 -5.73 -6.15
C PHE A 26 18.20 -4.52 -5.98
N SER A 27 18.50 -4.12 -4.74
CA SER A 27 19.30 -2.92 -4.44
C SER A 27 20.66 -2.93 -5.14
N ASP A 28 21.32 -4.09 -5.21
CA ASP A 28 22.64 -4.22 -5.86
C ASP A 28 22.58 -4.12 -7.39
N ASN A 29 21.41 -4.28 -7.99
CA ASN A 29 21.20 -4.28 -9.45
C ASN A 29 20.50 -3.02 -9.97
N LEU A 30 20.04 -2.14 -9.08
CA LEU A 30 19.29 -0.94 -9.43
C LEU A 30 20.15 0.31 -9.29
N ASN A 31 19.96 1.25 -10.21
CA ASN A 31 20.56 2.57 -10.13
C ASN A 31 20.02 3.31 -8.89
N ASP A 32 20.86 4.10 -8.21
CA ASP A 32 20.49 4.86 -7.00
C ASP A 32 19.24 5.71 -7.20
N PHE A 33 19.07 6.29 -8.39
CA PHE A 33 17.86 7.05 -8.74
C PHE A 33 16.60 6.17 -8.77
N LEU A 34 16.69 4.98 -9.38
CA LEU A 34 15.58 4.02 -9.47
C LEU A 34 15.22 3.47 -8.10
N LEU A 35 16.22 3.19 -7.27
CA LEU A 35 16.05 2.73 -5.91
C LEU A 35 15.31 3.78 -5.06
N GLY A 36 15.78 5.02 -5.07
CA GLY A 36 15.12 6.12 -4.36
C GLY A 36 13.69 6.39 -4.85
N PHE A 37 13.44 6.27 -6.16
CA PHE A 37 12.11 6.42 -6.74
C PHE A 37 11.15 5.30 -6.33
N LEU A 38 11.60 4.04 -6.38
CA LEU A 38 10.83 2.87 -5.94
C LEU A 38 10.49 2.94 -4.46
N GLU A 39 11.48 3.31 -3.63
CA GLU A 39 11.29 3.46 -2.20
C GLU A 39 10.29 4.59 -1.89
N GLY A 40 10.42 5.75 -2.56
CA GLY A 40 9.49 6.86 -2.44
C GLY A 40 8.05 6.50 -2.80
N ILE A 41 7.83 5.83 -3.95
CA ILE A 41 6.50 5.35 -4.35
C ILE A 41 5.95 4.35 -3.34
N SER A 42 6.79 3.43 -2.87
CA SER A 42 6.38 2.41 -1.90
C SER A 42 5.83 3.04 -0.62
N ILE A 43 6.50 4.07 -0.09
CA ILE A 43 6.12 4.78 1.12
C ILE A 43 4.78 5.50 0.93
N VAL A 44 4.60 6.20 -0.20
CA VAL A 44 3.33 6.88 -0.51
C VAL A 44 2.17 5.89 -0.56
N LEU A 45 2.36 4.73 -1.20
CA LEU A 45 1.35 3.68 -1.28
C LEU A 45 1.03 3.06 0.09
N ILE A 46 2.06 2.82 0.92
CA ILE A 46 1.91 2.30 2.29
C ILE A 46 1.17 3.30 3.17
N ILE A 47 1.52 4.59 3.15
CA ILE A 47 0.86 5.62 3.96
C ILE A 47 -0.61 5.75 3.57
N ASN A 48 -0.92 5.81 2.28
CA ASN A 48 -2.28 5.94 1.81
C ASN A 48 -3.13 4.72 2.20
N GLY A 49 -2.57 3.51 2.06
CA GLY A 49 -3.19 2.26 2.50
C GLY A 49 -3.37 2.18 4.02
N ALA A 50 -2.37 2.63 4.80
CA ALA A 50 -2.41 2.67 6.25
C ALA A 50 -3.50 3.61 6.76
N ILE A 51 -3.59 4.83 6.22
CA ILE A 51 -4.66 5.79 6.56
C ILE A 51 -6.04 5.16 6.32
N TYR A 52 -6.21 4.46 5.19
CA TYR A 52 -7.46 3.77 4.89
C TYR A 52 -7.77 2.67 5.91
N LEU A 53 -6.79 1.82 6.23
CA LEU A 53 -6.93 0.74 7.21
C LEU A 53 -7.23 1.28 8.62
N THR A 54 -6.52 2.32 9.06
CA THR A 54 -6.76 3.00 10.33
C THR A 54 -8.17 3.57 10.40
N ARG A 55 -8.67 4.21 9.33
CA ARG A 55 -10.06 4.67 9.28
C ARG A 55 -11.08 3.53 9.35
N CYS A 56 -10.80 2.39 8.72
CA CYS A 56 -11.63 1.19 8.83
C CYS A 56 -11.64 0.63 10.25
N ALA A 57 -10.47 0.56 10.91
CA ALA A 57 -10.32 0.11 12.28
C ALA A 57 -11.08 1.01 13.27
N ILE A 58 -10.93 2.34 13.16
CA ILE A 58 -11.67 3.32 13.98
C ILE A 58 -13.18 3.15 13.81
N LYS A 59 -13.65 2.95 12.58
CA LYS A 59 -15.08 2.75 12.31
C LYS A 59 -15.57 1.36 12.71
N ARG A 60 -14.70 0.47 13.22
CA ARG A 60 -14.98 -0.96 13.48
C ARG A 60 -15.64 -1.66 12.29
N LYS A 61 -15.38 -1.17 11.08
CA LYS A 61 -15.93 -1.74 9.84
C LYS A 61 -14.85 -2.61 9.23
N HIS A 62 -15.18 -3.88 9.04
CA HIS A 62 -14.27 -4.79 8.38
C HIS A 62 -13.94 -4.23 6.98
N PRO A 63 -12.65 -4.06 6.62
CA PRO A 63 -12.24 -3.34 5.40
C PRO A 63 -12.83 -3.96 4.12
N LEU A 64 -13.08 -5.27 4.15
CA LEU A 64 -13.63 -6.05 3.04
C LEU A 64 -15.12 -6.43 3.19
N LYS A 65 -15.75 -6.18 4.35
CA LYS A 65 -17.15 -6.60 4.58
C LYS A 65 -18.08 -5.41 4.36
N THR A 66 -19.04 -5.59 3.46
CA THR A 66 -20.21 -4.72 3.35
C THR A 66 -21.20 -5.21 4.39
N ASP A 67 -21.59 -4.32 5.31
CA ASP A 67 -22.80 -4.50 6.13
C ASP A 67 -23.95 -4.72 5.14
N LYS A 68 -24.50 -5.93 5.12
CA LYS A 68 -25.75 -6.25 4.43
C LYS A 68 -26.88 -5.98 5.39
#